data_AF-A0A662EEJ9-F1
#
_entry.id   AF-A0A662EEJ9-F1
#
_cell.length_a   1.000
_cell.length_b   1.000
_cell.length_c   1.000
_cell.angle_alpha   90.00
_cell.angle_beta   90.00
_cell.angle_gamma   90.00
#
_symmetry.space_group_name_H-M   'P 1'
#
loop_
_entity.id
_entity.type
_entity.pdbx_description
1 polymer ?
#
loop_
_entity_poly.entity_id
_entity_poly.type
_entity_poly.pdbx_seq_one_letter_code
_entity_poly.pdbx_strand_id
1 'polypeptide(L)'
;RAGELFSIIPLMGLADHLVNGGMPFDLPVLKPYFLPDGIWPRPEELAPYASFLDARIRYRRISELLRSVAGLTIWETQDHALIPGDHLVREFIGGSTLKIPHNE
;
A
#
# COMPACT_ATOMS: atom_id res chain seq x y z
N ARG A 1 1.65 -22.59 15.96
CA ARG A 1 0.86 -21.63 16.78
C ARG A 1 1.56 -21.22 18.08
N ALA A 2 2.17 -22.12 18.86
CA ALA A 2 2.88 -21.76 20.11
C ALA A 2 4.02 -20.74 19.91
N GLY A 3 4.82 -20.89 18.84
CA GLY A 3 5.90 -19.94 18.52
C GLY A 3 5.41 -18.53 18.18
N GLU A 4 4.28 -18.41 17.50
CA GLU A 4 3.65 -17.14 17.15
C GLU A 4 3.16 -16.39 18.40
N LEU A 5 2.45 -17.09 19.28
CA LEU A 5 1.91 -16.51 20.52
C LEU A 5 3.00 -16.09 21.51
N PHE A 6 4.15 -16.78 21.52
CA PHE A 6 5.24 -16.47 22.46
C PHE A 6 6.26 -15.47 21.89
N SER A 7 6.58 -15.56 20.59
CA SER A 7 7.72 -14.85 20.00
C SER A 7 7.31 -13.78 18.98
N ILE A 8 6.14 -13.88 18.37
CA ILE A 8 5.71 -12.95 17.31
C ILE A 8 4.76 -11.91 17.90
N ILE A 9 3.59 -12.32 18.42
CA ILE A 9 2.57 -11.37 18.90
C ILE A 9 3.09 -10.44 20.01
N PRO A 10 3.82 -10.92 21.05
CA PRO A 10 4.32 -10.06 22.11
C PRO A 10 5.42 -9.09 21.66
N LEU A 11 6.21 -9.47 20.66
CA LEU A 11 7.35 -8.69 20.17
C LEU A 11 7.03 -7.89 18.89
N MET A 12 5.86 -8.07 18.30
CA MET A 12 5.44 -7.42 17.05
C MET A 12 5.52 -5.88 17.12
N GLY A 13 5.29 -5.29 18.30
CA GLY A 13 5.39 -3.84 18.52
C GLY A 13 6.83 -3.30 18.59
N LEU A 14 7.84 -4.19 18.65
CA LEU A 14 9.26 -3.83 18.68
C LEU A 14 9.91 -3.85 17.29
N ALA A 15 9.19 -4.31 16.27
CA ALA A 15 9.74 -4.36 14.92
C ALA A 15 9.95 -2.94 14.36
N ASP A 16 11.15 -2.67 13.85
CA ASP A 16 11.43 -1.43 13.12
C ASP A 16 10.58 -1.35 11.83
N HIS A 17 10.34 -2.51 11.21
CA HIS A 17 9.58 -2.65 9.97
C HIS A 17 8.68 -3.89 9.99
N LEU A 18 7.44 -3.71 9.53
CA LEU A 18 6.46 -4.79 9.33
C LEU A 18 6.20 -4.90 7.82
N VAL A 19 6.42 -6.08 7.25
CA VAL A 19 6.17 -6.35 5.83
C VAL A 19 4.99 -7.31 5.73
N ASN A 20 3.89 -6.86 5.09
CA ASN A 20 2.77 -7.72 4.77
C ASN A 20 3.10 -8.52 3.50
N GLY A 21 3.32 -9.82 3.65
CA GLY A 21 3.59 -10.74 2.54
C GLY A 21 2.34 -11.28 1.83
N GLY A 22 1.13 -10.85 2.20
CA GLY A 22 -0.11 -11.29 1.56
C GLY A 22 -0.26 -10.79 0.12
N MET A 23 0.32 -9.62 -0.19
CA MET A 23 0.47 -9.12 -1.55
C MET A 23 1.87 -8.51 -1.74
N PRO A 24 2.91 -9.35 -1.92
CA PRO A 24 4.25 -8.86 -2.15
C PRO A 24 4.28 -8.14 -3.51
N PHE A 25 5.00 -7.02 -3.59
CA PHE A 25 5.13 -6.15 -4.78
C PHE A 25 3.95 -5.23 -5.11
N ASP A 26 2.87 -5.26 -4.34
CA ASP A 26 1.75 -4.33 -4.55
C ASP A 26 2.10 -2.88 -4.25
N LEU A 27 2.98 -2.63 -3.28
CA LEU A 27 3.35 -1.26 -2.94
C LEU A 27 4.05 -0.53 -4.10
N PRO A 28 5.00 -1.14 -4.83
CA PRO A 28 5.48 -0.63 -6.12
C PRO A 28 4.38 -0.33 -7.16
N VAL A 29 3.38 -1.21 -7.27
CA VAL A 29 2.26 -1.10 -8.21
C VAL A 29 1.29 0.03 -7.82
N LEU A 30 1.01 0.19 -6.53
CA LEU A 30 0.07 1.18 -5.99
C LEU A 30 0.71 2.57 -5.85
N LYS A 31 2.04 2.65 -5.64
CA LYS A 31 2.77 3.91 -5.47
C LYS A 31 2.42 5.00 -6.49
N PRO A 32 2.35 4.75 -7.82
CA PRO A 32 2.00 5.81 -8.78
C PRO A 32 0.59 6.39 -8.62
N TYR A 33 -0.33 5.67 -7.95
CA TYR A 33 -1.68 6.17 -7.62
C TYR A 33 -1.70 6.99 -6.32
N PHE A 34 -0.62 6.93 -5.54
CA PHE A 34 -0.47 7.70 -4.30
C PHE A 34 0.39 8.94 -4.50
N LEU A 35 1.50 8.84 -5.24
CA LEU A 35 2.49 9.90 -5.40
C LEU A 35 3.04 9.94 -6.85
N PRO A 36 3.49 11.11 -7.35
CA PRO A 36 3.44 12.42 -6.68
C PRO A 36 2.07 13.11 -6.79
N ASP A 37 1.31 12.84 -7.85
CA ASP A 37 0.03 13.51 -8.16
C ASP A 37 -1.19 12.64 -7.82
N GLY A 38 -1.00 11.67 -6.92
CA GLY A 38 -2.02 10.71 -6.52
C GLY A 38 -2.87 11.16 -5.33
N ILE A 39 -3.51 10.19 -4.66
CA ILE A 39 -4.44 10.45 -3.56
C ILE A 39 -3.77 10.67 -2.19
N TRP A 40 -2.44 10.58 -2.10
CA TRP A 40 -1.75 10.75 -0.82
C TRP A 40 -1.76 12.23 -0.42
N PRO A 41 -2.18 12.58 0.82
CA PRO A 41 -2.37 13.97 1.19
C PRO A 41 -1.04 14.73 1.23
N ARG A 42 -1.07 15.99 0.80
CA ARG A 42 0.06 16.91 0.97
C ARG A 42 0.20 17.31 2.44
N PRO A 43 1.40 17.71 2.89
CA PRO A 43 1.63 18.10 4.29
C PRO A 43 0.69 19.21 4.78
N GLU A 44 0.31 20.14 3.90
CA GLU A 44 -0.57 21.27 4.23
C GLU A 44 -2.00 20.81 4.54
N GLU A 45 -2.45 19.72 3.90
CA GLU A 45 -3.78 19.14 4.09
C GLU A 45 -3.93 18.46 5.46
N LEU A 46 -2.81 18.26 6.17
CA LEU A 46 -2.79 17.73 7.53
C LEU A 46 -2.84 18.81 8.62
N ALA A 47 -2.78 20.10 8.25
CA ALA A 47 -2.82 21.19 9.21
C ALA A 47 -4.03 21.15 10.18
N PRO A 48 -5.27 20.81 9.73
CA PRO A 48 -6.42 20.68 10.63
C PRO A 48 -6.27 19.57 11.68
N TYR A 49 -5.34 18.63 11.48
CA TYR A 49 -5.13 17.46 12.33
C TYR A 49 -3.91 17.61 13.25
N ALA A 50 -3.45 18.83 13.51
CA ALA A 50 -2.24 19.10 14.29
C ALA A 50 -2.25 18.46 15.70
N SER A 51 -3.41 18.36 16.34
CA SER A 51 -3.59 17.73 17.65
C SER A 51 -3.60 16.19 17.61
N PHE A 52 -3.73 15.57 16.44
CA PHE A 52 -3.75 14.12 16.26
C PHE A 52 -2.33 13.59 16.03
N LEU A 53 -1.56 13.49 17.12
CA LEU A 53 -0.15 13.08 17.06
C LEU A 53 0.06 11.75 16.33
N ASP A 54 -0.79 10.75 16.59
CA ASP A 54 -0.71 9.43 15.94
C ASP A 54 -0.89 9.51 14.43
N ALA A 55 -1.83 10.34 13.95
CA ALA A 55 -2.06 10.54 12.53
C ALA A 55 -0.82 11.15 11.85
N ARG A 56 -0.16 12.10 12.51
CA ARG A 56 1.07 12.72 12.00
C ARG A 56 2.26 11.76 12.00
N ILE A 57 2.42 10.97 13.04
CA ILE A 57 3.46 9.93 13.11
C ILE A 57 3.24 8.91 11.98
N ARG A 58 2.00 8.45 11.80
CA ARG A 58 1.64 7.50 10.74
C ARG A 58 1.87 8.10 9.36
N TYR A 59 1.44 9.34 9.13
CA TYR A 59 1.67 10.03 7.86
C TYR A 59 3.15 10.11 7.52
N ARG A 60 3.99 10.51 8.49
CA ARG A 60 5.44 10.59 8.29
C ARG A 60 6.02 9.22 7.94
N ARG A 61 5.72 8.19 8.73
CA ARG A 61 6.22 6.82 8.52
C ARG A 61 5.82 6.26 7.16
N ILE A 62 4.55 6.41 6.77
CA ILE A 62 4.06 5.93 5.47
C ILE A 62 4.67 6.75 4.33
N SER A 63 4.81 8.07 4.48
CA SER A 63 5.47 8.91 3.47
C SER A 63 6.93 8.53 3.25
N GLU A 64 7.66 8.23 4.33
CA GLU A 64 9.05 7.75 4.27
C GLU A 64 9.13 6.37 3.59
N LEU A 65 8.22 5.44 3.93
CA LEU A 65 8.11 4.13 3.29
C LEU A 65 7.79 4.24 1.79
N LEU A 66 6.81 5.07 1.40
CA LEU A 66 6.46 5.26 0.00
C LEU A 66 7.63 5.86 -0.80
N ARG A 67 8.43 6.74 -0.18
CA ARG A 67 9.65 7.27 -0.82
C ARG A 67 10.75 6.21 -0.98
N SER A 68 10.90 5.29 -0.04
CA SER A 68 11.96 4.26 -0.08
C SER A 68 11.72 3.15 -1.11
N VAL A 69 10.47 2.98 -1.57
CA VAL A 69 10.11 1.94 -2.54
C VAL A 69 10.26 2.45 -3.97
N ALA A 70 10.94 1.71 -4.85
CA ALA A 70 10.89 1.97 -6.29
C ALA A 70 9.50 1.60 -6.81
N GLY A 71 8.77 2.58 -7.36
CA GLY A 71 7.43 2.38 -7.91
C GLY A 71 7.48 2.11 -9.40
N LEU A 72 6.45 1.44 -9.91
CA LEU A 72 6.16 1.41 -11.34
C LEU A 72 5.64 2.77 -11.80
N THR A 73 5.74 3.03 -13.10
CA THR A 73 5.01 4.11 -13.77
C THR A 73 3.55 3.71 -13.99
N ILE A 74 2.66 4.70 -14.18
CA ILE A 74 1.25 4.42 -14.52
C ILE A 74 1.12 3.57 -15.79
N TRP A 75 2.01 3.74 -16.78
CA TRP A 75 1.96 2.92 -17.99
C TRP A 75 2.31 1.46 -17.72
N GLU A 76 3.34 1.20 -16.91
CA GLU A 76 3.71 -0.16 -16.50
C GLU A 76 2.60 -0.84 -15.69
N THR A 77 1.83 -0.10 -14.88
CA THR A 77 0.69 -0.70 -14.16
C THR A 77 -0.45 -1.12 -15.08
N GLN A 78 -0.55 -0.57 -16.29
CA GLN A 78 -1.55 -0.97 -17.28
C GLN A 78 -1.11 -2.16 -18.14
N ASP A 79 0.17 -2.52 -18.13
CA ASP A 79 0.69 -3.63 -18.95
C ASP A 79 0.26 -4.99 -18.38
N HIS A 80 -0.56 -5.73 -19.12
CA HIS A 80 -1.00 -7.08 -18.75
C HIS A 80 0.10 -8.13 -18.81
N ALA A 81 1.22 -7.87 -19.50
CA ALA A 81 2.39 -8.73 -19.47
C ALA A 81 3.17 -8.58 -18.16
N LEU A 82 3.14 -7.40 -17.53
CA LEU A 82 3.79 -7.14 -16.24
C LEU A 82 2.88 -7.51 -15.06
N ILE A 83 1.60 -7.14 -15.13
CA ILE A 83 0.60 -7.42 -14.12
C ILE A 83 -0.57 -8.16 -14.78
N PRO A 84 -0.71 -9.48 -14.57
CA PRO A 84 -1.79 -10.26 -15.17
C PRO A 84 -3.18 -9.66 -14.90
N GLY A 85 -4.10 -9.83 -15.85
CA GLY A 85 -5.47 -9.32 -15.74
C GLY A 85 -6.29 -9.98 -14.63
N ASP A 86 -5.91 -11.19 -14.21
CA ASP A 86 -6.53 -11.93 -13.11
C ASP A 86 -5.81 -11.75 -11.76
N HIS A 87 -4.80 -10.89 -11.70
CA HIS A 87 -4.11 -10.57 -10.44
C HIS A 87 -4.99 -9.72 -9.53
N LEU A 88 -5.01 -10.02 -8.23
CA LEU A 88 -5.87 -9.36 -7.22
C LEU A 88 -5.73 -7.83 -7.21
N VAL A 89 -4.51 -7.31 -7.41
CA VAL A 89 -4.25 -5.86 -7.43
C VAL A 89 -5.10 -5.10 -8.47
N ARG A 90 -5.58 -5.79 -9.53
CA ARG A 90 -6.44 -5.23 -10.59
C ARG A 90 -7.81 -4.78 -10.07
N GLU A 91 -8.25 -5.24 -8.90
CA GLU A 91 -9.43 -4.70 -8.22
C GLU A 91 -9.24 -3.24 -7.78
N PHE A 92 -7.99 -2.82 -7.53
CA PHE A 92 -7.65 -1.48 -7.07
C PHE A 92 -7.19 -0.56 -8.21
N ILE A 93 -6.39 -1.09 -9.15
CA ILE A 93 -5.77 -0.30 -10.22
C ILE A 93 -6.54 -0.35 -11.55
N GLY A 94 -7.59 -1.18 -11.62
CA GLY A 94 -8.37 -1.44 -12.84
C GLY A 94 -7.69 -2.42 -13.80
N GLY A 95 -8.41 -2.75 -14.88
CA GLY A 95 -7.92 -3.67 -15.92
C GLY A 95 -8.09 -5.16 -15.57
N SER A 96 -8.98 -5.50 -14.63
CA SER A 96 -9.29 -6.89 -14.29
C SER A 96 -9.97 -7.62 -15.45
N THR A 97 -9.56 -8.87 -15.69
CA THR A 97 -10.19 -9.79 -16.66
C THR A 97 -11.16 -10.77 -15.98
N LEU A 98 -11.26 -10.73 -14.65
CA LEU A 98 -12.20 -11.55 -13.91
C LEU A 98 -13.62 -11.03 -14.12
N LYS A 99 -14.53 -11.94 -14.47
CA LYS A 99 -15.97 -11.64 -14.56
C LYS A 99 -16.53 -11.64 -13.14
N ILE A 100 -16.93 -10.47 -12.64
CA ILE A 100 -17.60 -10.36 -11.34
C ILE A 100 -19.08 -10.75 -11.53
N PRO A 101 -19.58 -11.83 -10.89
CA PRO A 101 -20.89 -12.41 -11.21
C PRO A 101 -22.13 -11.56 -10.88
N HIS A 102 -21.99 -10.33 -10.37
CA HIS A 102 -23.09 -9.60 -9.70
C HIS A 102 -23.27 -8.14 -10.14
N ASN A 103 -22.98 -7.81 -11.39
CA ASN A 103 -23.28 -6.48 -11.96
C ASN A 103 -24.35 -6.54 -13.08
N GLU A 104 -25.35 -7.42 -12.92
CA GLU A 104 -26.62 -7.34 -13.67
C GLU A 104 -27.67 -6.55 -12.88
#